data_AF-A0A536ADB7-F1
#
_entry.id   AF-A0A536ADB7-F1
#
_cell.length_a   1.000
_cell.length_b   1.000
_cell.length_c   1.000
_cell.angle_alpha   90.00
_cell.angle_beta   90.00
_cell.angle_gamma   90.00
#
_symmetry.space_group_name_H-M   'P 1'
#
loop_
_entity.id
_entity.type
_entity.pdbx_description
1 polymer ?
#
loop_
_entity_poly.entity_id
_entity_poly.type
_entity_poly.pdbx_seq_one_letter_code
_entity_poly.pdbx_strand_id
1 'polypeptide(L)' 'MTETTPATSKEQQRPSFWGRGAYELFLETEGIPVYTGVAVADLRKAELVRWPRLDARGAYIRL' A
#
# COMPACT_ATOMS: atom_id res chain seq x y z
N MET A 1 27.83 -10.21 44.59
CA MET A 1 27.41 -10.64 43.24
C MET A 1 26.46 -9.58 42.72
N THR A 2 26.90 -8.75 41.79
CA THR A 2 26.11 -7.64 41.24
C THR A 2 25.29 -8.14 40.07
N GLU A 3 23.98 -8.28 40.25
CA GLU A 3 23.04 -8.62 39.19
C GLU A 3 22.95 -7.44 38.20
N THR A 4 23.45 -7.66 37.00
CA THR A 4 23.32 -6.70 35.89
C THR A 4 21.99 -6.98 35.19
N THR A 5 20.98 -6.16 35.46
CA THR A 5 19.71 -6.16 34.72
C THR A 5 19.98 -5.89 33.24
N PRO A 6 19.56 -6.76 32.30
CA PRO A 6 19.71 -6.46 30.88
C PRO A 6 18.75 -5.32 30.51
N ALA A 7 19.31 -4.22 29.99
CA ALA A 7 18.54 -3.13 29.42
C ALA A 7 17.79 -3.64 28.19
N THR A 8 16.48 -3.89 28.34
CA THR A 8 15.58 -4.15 27.20
C THR A 8 15.50 -2.88 26.37
N SER A 9 16.37 -2.77 25.38
CA SER A 9 16.25 -1.77 24.33
C SER A 9 14.93 -2.02 23.63
N LYS A 10 13.92 -1.18 23.91
CA LYS A 10 12.68 -1.17 23.15
C LYS A 10 13.05 -0.67 21.76
N GLU A 11 13.38 -1.61 20.88
CA GLU A 11 13.48 -1.34 19.45
C GLU A 11 12.14 -0.74 19.04
N GLN A 12 12.17 0.57 18.79
CA GLN A 12 11.02 1.37 18.41
C GLN A 12 10.45 0.73 17.15
N GLN A 13 9.39 -0.06 17.28
CA GLN A 13 8.74 -0.71 16.14
C GLN A 13 8.34 0.40 15.17
N ARG A 14 9.01 0.44 14.01
CA ARG A 14 8.66 1.39 12.97
C ARG A 14 7.22 1.13 12.57
N PRO A 15 6.38 2.16 12.49
CA PRO A 15 5.00 1.98 12.05
C PRO A 15 4.97 1.25 10.71
N SER A 16 4.05 0.30 10.53
CA SER A 16 3.94 -0.53 9.33
C SER A 16 3.74 0.25 8.02
N PHE A 17 3.38 1.53 8.10
CA PHE A 17 3.28 2.43 6.95
C PHE A 17 4.62 3.04 6.52
N TRP A 18 5.68 2.95 7.33
CA TRP A 18 7.02 3.42 6.98
C TRP A 18 7.61 2.48 5.91
N GLY A 19 7.48 2.89 4.65
CA GLY A 19 7.83 2.10 3.48
C GLY A 19 6.79 2.17 2.37
N ARG A 20 5.55 2.56 2.68
CA ARG A 20 4.54 2.85 1.66
C ARG A 20 4.77 4.26 1.09
N GLY A 21 4.83 4.35 -0.23
CA GLY A 21 4.96 5.63 -0.91
C GLY A 21 3.72 6.50 -0.70
N ALA A 22 3.89 7.82 -0.66
CA ALA A 22 2.76 8.77 -0.57
C ALA A 22 1.69 8.52 -1.65
N TYR A 23 2.11 8.04 -2.81
CA TYR A 23 1.23 7.69 -3.91
C TYR A 23 0.39 6.42 -3.66
N GLU A 24 0.93 5.45 -2.93
CA GLU A 24 0.21 4.22 -2.58
C GLU A 24 -0.88 4.52 -1.55
N LEU A 25 -0.57 5.38 -0.57
CA LEU A 25 -1.56 5.91 0.37
C LEU A 25 -2.67 6.69 -0.36
N PHE A 26 -2.30 7.51 -1.35
CA PHE A 26 -3.29 8.21 -2.17
C PHE A 26 -4.22 7.23 -2.92
N LEU A 27 -3.67 6.20 -3.56
CA LEU A 27 -4.48 5.19 -4.26
C LEU A 27 -5.44 4.45 -3.31
N GLU A 28 -5.01 4.16 -2.08
CA GLU A 28 -5.87 3.58 -1.05
C GLU A 28 -7.04 4.50 -0.68
N THR A 29 -6.81 5.81 -0.59
CA THR A 29 -7.90 6.78 -0.32
C THR A 29 -8.90 6.89 -1.45
N GLU A 30 -8.49 6.60 -2.69
CA GLU A 30 -9.39 6.62 -3.86
C GLU A 30 -10.25 5.35 -3.95
N GLY A 31 -9.87 4.26 -3.27
CA GLY A 31 -10.65 3.02 -3.22
C GLY A 31 -10.77 2.28 -4.55
N ILE A 32 -9.84 2.51 -5.48
CA ILE A 32 -9.82 1.89 -6.81
C ILE A 32 -9.02 0.57 -6.84
N PRO A 33 -9.37 -0.39 -7.70
CA PRO A 33 -8.54 -1.57 -7.94
C PRO A 33 -7.14 -1.17 -8.41
N VAL A 34 -6.12 -1.71 -7.74
CA VAL A 34 -4.72 -1.52 -8.09
C VAL A 34 -4.13 -2.85 -8.54
N TYR A 35 -3.83 -2.96 -9.83
CA TYR A 35 -3.14 -4.11 -10.40
C TYR A 35 -1.63 -3.83 -10.41
N THR A 36 -0.88 -4.67 -9.70
CA THR A 36 0.60 -4.60 -9.65
C THR A 36 1.21 -5.89 -10.20
N GLY A 37 2.42 -5.80 -10.78
CA GLY A 37 3.18 -6.95 -11.26
C GLY A 37 3.92 -6.66 -12.56
N VAL A 38 4.60 -7.68 -13.10
CA VAL A 38 5.42 -7.54 -14.33
C VAL A 38 4.57 -7.30 -15.57
N ALA A 39 3.37 -7.89 -15.63
CA ALA A 39 2.46 -7.76 -16.76
C ALA A 39 1.01 -8.04 -16.33
N VAL A 40 0.07 -7.32 -16.97
CA VAL A 40 -1.36 -7.65 -16.92
C VAL A 40 -1.73 -8.34 -18.22
N ALA A 41 -2.05 -9.63 -18.17
CA ALA A 41 -2.26 -10.46 -19.36
C ALA A 41 -3.49 -10.06 -20.20
N ASP A 42 -4.55 -9.56 -19.56
CA ASP A 42 -5.76 -9.10 -20.26
C ASP A 42 -6.44 -7.97 -19.49
N LEU A 43 -6.38 -6.75 -20.03
CA LEU A 43 -6.98 -5.55 -19.44
C LEU A 43 -8.50 -5.60 -19.38
N ARG A 44 -9.15 -6.38 -20.25
CA ARG A 44 -10.63 -6.46 -20.32
C ARG A 44 -11.22 -7.20 -19.12
N LYS A 45 -10.39 -7.94 -18.38
CA LYS A 45 -10.77 -8.65 -17.16
C LYS A 45 -10.55 -7.82 -15.89
N ALA A 46 -9.99 -6.62 -16.02
CA ALA A 46 -9.80 -5.73 -14.88
C ALA A 46 -11.17 -5.32 -14.32
N GLU A 47 -11.30 -5.39 -13.01
CA GLU A 47 -12.43 -4.85 -12.28
C GLU A 47 -12.39 -3.33 -12.36
N LEU A 48 -13.55 -2.72 -12.64
CA LEU A 48 -13.70 -1.28 -12.75
C LEU A 48 -14.70 -0.78 -11.72
N VAL A 49 -14.23 0.00 -10.75
CA VAL A 49 -15.07 0.68 -9.76
C VAL A 49 -15.23 2.15 -10.11
N ARG A 50 -16.19 2.83 -9.49
CA ARG A 50 -16.33 4.29 -9.65
C ARG A 50 -15.11 4.97 -9.05
N TRP A 51 -14.50 5.84 -9.84
CA TRP A 51 -13.40 6.71 -9.46
C TRP A 51 -13.95 8.12 -9.19
N PRO A 52 -14.09 8.54 -7.91
CA PRO A 52 -14.82 9.75 -7.57
C PRO A 52 -14.28 11.01 -8.23
N ARG A 53 -12.95 11.14 -8.30
CA ARG A 53 -12.29 12.33 -8.83
C ARG A 53 -12.44 12.50 -10.35
N LEU A 54 -12.58 11.41 -11.09
CA LEU A 54 -12.69 11.42 -12.55
C LEU A 54 -14.13 11.33 -13.05
N ASP A 55 -15.09 11.16 -12.14
CA ASP A 55 -16.49 10.85 -12.43
C ASP A 55 -16.66 9.73 -13.47
N ALA A 56 -15.77 8.73 -13.40
CA ALA A 56 -15.68 7.64 -14.35
C ALA A 56 -15.50 6.30 -13.62
N ARG A 57 -15.51 5.18 -14.36
CA ARG A 57 -15.11 3.87 -13.80
C ARG A 57 -13.70 3.52 -14.26
N GLY A 58 -12.89 2.97 -13.36
CA GLY A 58 -11.48 2.70 -13.67
C GLY A 58 -10.79 1.77 -12.70
N ALA A 59 -9.56 1.42 -13.08
CA ALA A 59 -8.57 0.72 -12.28
C ALA A 59 -7.20 1.37 -12.52
N TYR A 60 -6.31 1.25 -11.55
CA TYR A 60 -4.92 1.70 -11.67
C TYR A 60 -4.01 0.51 -11.95
N ILE A 61 -3.09 0.67 -12.90
CA ILE A 61 -2.14 -0.38 -13.30
C ILE A 61 -0.74 0.14 -13.07
N ARG A 62 0.05 -0.60 -12.29
CA ARG A 62 1.46 -0.34 -12.00
C ARG A 62 2.29 -1.50 -12.54
N LEU A 63 2.95 -1.27 -13.67
CA LEU A 63 3.91 -2.19 -14.29
C LEU A 63 5.34 -1.82 -13.89
#